data_AF-A0A929ZG64-F1
#
_entry.id   AF-A0A929ZG64-F1
#
_cell.length_a   1.000
_cell.length_b   1.000
_cell.length_c   1.000
_cell.angle_alpha   90.00
_cell.angle_beta   90.00
_cell.angle_gamma   90.00
#
_symmetry.space_group_name_H-M   'P 1'
#
loop_
_entity.id
_entity.type
_entity.pdbx_description
1 polymer ?
#
loop_
_entity_poly.entity_id
_entity_poly.type
_entity_poly.pdbx_seq_one_letter_code
_entity_poly.pdbx_strand_id
1 'polypeptide(L)'
;PMATAIADVAAARRDYMDESGGRYVHVIADGGIGRSGDLSRAIACGADAVMLGAAIARAEEAPGRGWHWGSEATHPDMPRGQRVHVGTTGTLEQILYGPSTRADGSLNFVGALKRTMASTGYSEVKDLQRAHVVVSPYSAS
;
A
#
# COMPACT_ATOMS: atom_id res chain seq x y z
N PRO A 1 0.10 4.30 -13.83
CA PRO A 1 0.69 3.48 -12.73
C PRO A 1 -0.01 3.78 -11.40
N MET A 2 -0.12 2.78 -10.50
CA MET A 2 -0.95 2.67 -9.27
C MET A 2 -1.84 3.89 -8.90
N ALA A 3 -1.28 5.06 -8.61
CA ALA A 3 -2.02 6.28 -8.29
C ALA A 3 -3.15 6.59 -9.28
N THR A 4 -2.89 6.53 -10.59
CA THR A 4 -3.92 6.74 -11.63
C THR A 4 -5.02 5.67 -11.55
N ALA A 5 -4.63 4.39 -11.39
CA ALA A 5 -5.60 3.30 -11.31
C ALA A 5 -6.49 3.42 -10.06
N ILE A 6 -5.92 3.78 -8.92
CA ILE A 6 -6.68 4.03 -7.69
C ILE A 6 -7.62 5.22 -7.92
N ALA A 7 -7.14 6.32 -8.48
CA ALA A 7 -7.95 7.53 -8.70
C ALA A 7 -9.13 7.27 -9.65
N ASP A 8 -8.91 6.54 -10.75
CA ASP A 8 -9.95 6.20 -11.72
C ASP A 8 -11.01 5.28 -11.10
N VAL A 9 -10.60 4.24 -10.37
CA VAL A 9 -11.52 3.34 -9.66
C VAL A 9 -12.24 4.09 -8.52
N ALA A 10 -11.55 5.00 -7.84
CA ALA A 10 -12.12 5.85 -6.81
C ALA A 10 -13.20 6.80 -7.35
N ALA A 11 -13.02 7.30 -8.58
CA ALA A 11 -14.02 8.09 -9.30
C ALA A 11 -15.22 7.22 -9.70
N ALA A 12 -14.99 6.05 -10.30
CA ALA A 12 -16.05 5.11 -10.66
C ALA A 12 -16.89 4.67 -9.44
N ARG A 13 -16.26 4.46 -8.28
CA ARG A 13 -16.96 4.18 -7.01
C ARG A 13 -17.88 5.32 -6.61
N ARG A 14 -17.47 6.57 -6.79
CA ARG A 14 -18.31 7.73 -6.44
C ARG A 14 -19.54 7.76 -7.34
N ASP A 15 -19.36 7.59 -8.64
CA ASP A 15 -20.47 7.57 -9.60
C ASP A 15 -21.45 6.41 -9.27
N TYR A 16 -20.91 5.22 -8.95
CA TYR A 16 -21.72 4.09 -8.48
C TYR A 16 -22.47 4.37 -7.17
N MET A 17 -21.86 5.10 -6.23
CA MET A 17 -22.49 5.47 -4.97
C MET A 17 -23.73 6.32 -5.21
N ASP A 18 -23.66 7.26 -6.16
CA ASP A 18 -24.78 8.11 -6.55
C ASP A 18 -25.87 7.29 -7.27
N GLU A 19 -25.49 6.45 -8.25
CA GLU A 19 -26.42 5.59 -9.00
C GLU A 19 -27.16 4.57 -8.13
N SER A 20 -26.48 4.01 -7.13
CA SER A 20 -27.01 2.97 -6.25
C SER A 20 -27.83 3.50 -5.06
N GLY A 21 -27.96 4.82 -4.92
CA GLY A 21 -28.65 5.44 -3.79
C GLY A 21 -27.88 5.38 -2.47
N GLY A 22 -26.54 5.36 -2.54
CA GLY A 22 -25.66 5.48 -1.38
C GLY A 22 -24.83 4.24 -1.05
N ARG A 23 -24.75 3.23 -1.92
CA ARG A 23 -23.93 2.04 -1.64
C ARG A 23 -22.45 2.35 -1.84
N TYR A 24 -21.69 2.31 -0.75
CA TYR A 24 -20.24 2.46 -0.78
C TYR A 24 -19.54 1.12 -1.09
N VAL A 25 -18.60 1.12 -2.05
CA VAL A 25 -17.74 -0.03 -2.36
C VAL A 25 -16.31 0.32 -2.00
N HIS A 26 -15.67 -0.50 -1.16
CA HIS A 26 -14.27 -0.25 -0.78
C HIS A 26 -13.31 -0.51 -1.93
N VAL A 27 -12.33 0.37 -2.09
CA VAL A 27 -11.21 0.22 -3.02
C VAL A 27 -9.99 -0.24 -2.25
N ILE A 28 -9.46 -1.42 -2.58
CA ILE A 28 -8.26 -1.99 -1.96
C ILE A 28 -7.13 -1.88 -2.96
N ALA A 29 -6.09 -1.11 -2.66
CA ALA A 29 -4.92 -1.00 -3.52
C ALA A 29 -4.03 -2.24 -3.35
N ASP A 30 -3.75 -2.94 -4.44
CA ASP A 30 -2.86 -4.11 -4.47
C ASP A 30 -1.80 -3.93 -5.57
N GLY A 31 -0.55 -4.22 -5.20
CA GLY A 31 0.64 -4.04 -6.03
C GLY A 31 1.40 -2.75 -5.71
N GLY A 32 2.74 -2.83 -5.73
CA GLY A 32 3.65 -1.68 -5.59
C GLY A 32 3.76 -1.05 -4.19
N ILE A 33 3.19 -1.67 -3.16
CA ILE A 33 3.26 -1.16 -1.77
C ILE A 33 4.41 -1.84 -1.05
N GLY A 34 5.59 -1.21 -1.17
CA GLY A 34 6.84 -1.72 -0.62
C GLY A 34 7.22 -1.04 0.69
N ARG A 35 6.97 0.26 0.83
CA ARG A 35 7.32 1.08 2.00
C ARG A 35 6.08 1.77 2.56
N SER A 36 6.16 2.23 3.81
CA SER A 36 5.04 2.90 4.47
C SER A 36 4.55 4.17 3.75
N GLY A 37 5.42 4.86 3.01
CA GLY A 37 5.03 5.98 2.15
C GLY A 37 4.12 5.57 0.98
N ASP A 38 4.25 4.34 0.47
CA ASP A 38 3.38 3.82 -0.59
C ASP A 38 1.95 3.61 -0.07
N LEU A 39 1.82 3.12 1.17
CA LEU A 39 0.53 3.02 1.88
C LEU A 39 -0.14 4.39 1.96
N SER A 40 0.57 5.40 2.49
CA SER A 40 0.03 6.75 2.63
C SER A 40 -0.41 7.34 1.29
N ARG A 41 0.40 7.16 0.22
CA ARG A 41 0.06 7.62 -1.13
C ARG A 41 -1.14 6.90 -1.72
N ALA A 42 -1.24 5.58 -1.54
CA ALA A 42 -2.37 4.81 -2.03
C ALA A 42 -3.70 5.26 -1.39
N ILE A 43 -3.71 5.46 -0.07
CA ILE A 43 -4.86 6.01 0.64
C ILE A 43 -5.18 7.42 0.13
N ALA A 44 -4.20 8.32 0.05
CA ALA A 44 -4.42 9.68 -0.45
C ALA A 44 -4.99 9.71 -1.89
N CYS A 45 -4.67 8.72 -2.73
CA CYS A 45 -5.22 8.60 -4.08
C CYS A 45 -6.67 8.08 -4.13
N GLY A 46 -7.24 7.65 -3.00
CA GLY A 46 -8.64 7.21 -2.93
C GLY A 46 -8.85 5.75 -2.52
N ALA A 47 -7.80 5.03 -2.15
CA ALA A 47 -7.94 3.69 -1.58
C ALA A 47 -8.47 3.75 -0.14
N ASP A 48 -9.25 2.75 0.25
CA ASP A 48 -9.80 2.59 1.60
C ASP A 48 -8.93 1.65 2.45
N ALA A 49 -8.23 0.74 1.79
CA ALA A 49 -7.26 -0.17 2.39
C ALA A 49 -6.18 -0.54 1.37
N VAL A 50 -5.15 -1.25 1.83
CA VAL A 50 -4.07 -1.75 0.98
C VAL A 50 -3.81 -3.22 1.24
N MET A 51 -3.41 -3.94 0.21
CA MET A 51 -2.84 -5.28 0.31
C MET A 51 -1.32 -5.15 0.50
N LEU A 52 -0.81 -5.74 1.58
CA LEU A 52 0.62 -5.79 1.86
C LEU A 52 1.17 -7.17 1.46
N GLY A 53 1.89 -7.23 0.35
CA GLY A 53 2.56 -8.47 -0.11
C GLY A 53 4.03 -8.50 0.31
N ALA A 54 4.89 -7.89 -0.53
CA ALA A 54 6.33 -7.82 -0.30
C ALA A 54 6.72 -7.19 1.06
N ALA A 55 5.86 -6.33 1.63
CA ALA A 55 6.10 -5.74 2.93
C ALA A 55 6.09 -6.76 4.08
N ILE A 56 5.06 -7.60 4.16
CA ILE A 56 4.95 -8.62 5.22
C ILE A 56 5.73 -9.89 4.90
N ALA A 57 6.11 -10.12 3.63
CA ALA A 57 7.04 -11.19 3.28
C ALA A 57 8.44 -11.02 3.93
N ARG A 58 8.73 -9.81 4.43
CA ARG A 58 9.94 -9.51 5.22
C ARG A 58 9.80 -9.80 6.72
N ALA A 59 8.65 -10.32 7.16
CA ALA A 59 8.43 -10.72 8.54
C ALA A 59 9.25 -11.97 8.89
N GLU A 60 9.71 -12.08 10.13
CA GLU A 60 10.35 -13.29 10.66
C GLU A 60 9.42 -14.51 10.58
N GLU A 61 8.11 -14.28 10.74
CA GLU A 61 7.04 -15.26 10.69
C GLU A 61 6.67 -15.65 9.24
N ALA A 62 7.16 -14.92 8.24
CA ALA A 62 6.81 -15.19 6.84
C ALA A 62 7.38 -16.54 6.40
N PRO A 63 6.56 -17.45 5.84
CA PRO A 63 6.99 -18.80 5.46
C PRO A 63 8.03 -18.79 4.33
N GLY A 64 8.06 -17.70 3.54
CA GLY A 64 9.03 -17.48 2.48
C GLY A 64 10.46 -17.20 2.97
N ARG A 65 10.68 -16.96 4.27
CA ARG A 65 12.01 -16.71 4.86
C ARG A 65 12.85 -15.69 4.08
N GLY A 66 12.23 -14.54 3.80
CA GLY A 66 12.84 -13.45 3.02
C GLY A 66 12.68 -13.56 1.50
N TRP A 67 12.03 -14.61 0.99
CA TRP A 67 11.60 -14.72 -0.40
C TRP A 67 10.12 -14.37 -0.57
N HIS A 68 9.80 -13.73 -1.70
CA HIS A 68 8.44 -13.38 -2.10
C HIS A 68 8.20 -13.73 -3.58
N TRP A 69 7.02 -14.23 -3.90
CA TRP A 69 6.52 -14.46 -5.25
C TRP A 69 5.00 -14.43 -5.21
N GLY A 70 4.37 -14.04 -6.33
CA GLY A 70 2.93 -14.21 -6.51
C GLY A 70 2.61 -15.56 -7.16
N SER A 71 1.32 -15.92 -7.15
CA SER A 71 0.85 -17.19 -7.76
C SER A 71 1.07 -17.24 -9.26
N GLU A 72 1.14 -16.08 -9.92
CA GLU A 72 1.45 -15.95 -11.34
C GLU A 72 2.89 -16.36 -11.70
N ALA A 73 3.78 -16.51 -10.71
CA ALA A 73 5.14 -17.01 -10.92
C ALA A 73 5.21 -18.52 -11.20
N THR A 74 4.15 -19.29 -10.90
CA THR A 74 4.17 -20.76 -10.97
C THR A 74 3.45 -21.33 -12.19
N HIS A 75 2.94 -20.50 -13.09
CA HIS A 75 2.25 -20.98 -14.29
C HIS A 75 3.24 -21.74 -15.21
N PRO A 76 2.90 -22.96 -15.68
CA PRO A 76 3.83 -23.81 -16.42
C PRO A 76 4.28 -23.19 -17.76
N ASP A 77 3.34 -22.67 -18.53
CA ASP A 77 3.64 -22.17 -19.90
C ASP A 77 3.85 -20.65 -19.97
N MET A 78 3.40 -19.90 -18.96
CA MET A 78 3.35 -18.44 -18.96
C MET A 78 3.65 -17.88 -17.57
N PRO A 79 4.85 -18.12 -17.02
CA PRO A 79 5.25 -17.51 -15.75
C PRO A 79 5.29 -15.99 -15.93
N ARG A 80 4.46 -15.27 -15.16
CA ARG A 80 4.34 -13.80 -15.22
C ARG A 80 4.86 -13.11 -13.95
N GLY A 81 5.37 -13.89 -13.00
CA GLY A 81 5.91 -13.41 -11.74
C GLY A 81 7.37 -13.83 -11.58
N GLN A 82 8.08 -13.12 -10.72
CA GLN A 82 9.45 -13.46 -10.35
C GLN A 82 9.52 -13.76 -8.86
N ARG A 83 10.33 -14.76 -8.50
CA ARG A 83 10.72 -14.96 -7.12
C ARG A 83 11.82 -13.97 -6.77
N VAL A 84 11.52 -13.07 -5.83
CA VAL A 84 12.41 -11.99 -5.41
C VAL A 84 12.84 -12.19 -3.96
N HIS A 85 14.11 -11.87 -3.67
CA HIS A 85 14.62 -11.87 -2.31
C HIS A 85 14.42 -10.48 -1.70
N VAL A 86 13.50 -10.37 -0.75
CA VAL A 86 13.17 -9.14 -0.02
C VAL A 86 13.85 -9.06 1.35
N GLY A 87 14.46 -10.17 1.81
CA GLY A 87 15.13 -10.28 3.10
C GLY A 87 14.15 -10.30 4.28
N THR A 88 14.69 -10.31 5.50
CA THR A 88 13.90 -10.23 6.75
C THR A 88 14.24 -8.93 7.46
N THR A 89 13.22 -8.19 7.93
CA THR A 89 13.40 -6.86 8.53
C THR A 89 13.01 -6.81 10.01
N GLY A 90 12.12 -7.68 10.47
CA GLY A 90 11.69 -7.78 11.86
C GLY A 90 10.45 -8.66 11.98
N THR A 91 9.82 -8.68 13.15
CA THR A 91 8.55 -9.39 13.33
C THR A 91 7.41 -8.72 12.57
N LEU A 92 6.34 -9.45 12.31
CA LEU A 92 5.11 -8.91 11.71
C LEU A 92 4.56 -7.74 12.53
N GLU A 93 4.61 -7.86 13.86
CA GLU A 93 4.20 -6.80 14.79
C GLU A 93 5.05 -5.54 14.60
N GLN A 94 6.37 -5.66 14.51
CA GLN A 94 7.26 -4.53 14.26
C GLN A 94 7.02 -3.89 12.89
N ILE A 95 6.76 -4.70 11.86
CA ILE A 95 6.46 -4.22 10.51
C ILE A 95 5.17 -3.38 10.54
N LEU A 96 4.12 -3.85 11.19
CA LEU A 96 2.83 -3.16 11.18
C LEU A 96 2.78 -1.99 12.18
N TYR A 97 3.23 -2.19 13.41
CA TYR A 97 2.98 -1.29 14.55
C TYR A 97 4.25 -0.71 15.18
N GLY A 98 5.42 -1.23 14.81
CA GLY A 98 6.71 -0.77 15.33
C GLY A 98 7.11 -1.40 16.67
N PRO A 99 8.12 -0.84 17.36
CA PRO A 99 8.84 0.38 17.00
C PRO A 99 9.65 0.20 15.71
N SER A 100 9.86 1.31 14.98
CA SER A 100 10.78 1.29 13.84
C SER A 100 12.21 1.49 14.34
N THR A 101 13.12 0.59 13.98
CA THR A 101 14.57 0.71 14.24
C THR A 101 15.33 1.27 13.04
N ARG A 102 14.63 1.60 11.95
CA ARG A 102 15.20 2.04 10.66
C ARG A 102 14.40 3.22 10.08
N ALA A 103 15.04 4.01 9.23
CA ALA A 103 14.43 5.19 8.61
C ALA A 103 13.92 4.96 7.17
N ASP A 104 13.96 3.73 6.67
CA ASP A 104 13.67 3.40 5.27
C ASP A 104 12.19 3.06 4.99
N GLY A 105 11.31 3.24 5.98
CA GLY A 105 9.87 2.98 5.87
C GLY A 105 9.51 1.49 5.72
N SER A 106 10.40 0.56 6.07
CA SER A 106 10.10 -0.88 6.09
C SER A 106 9.33 -1.36 7.34
N LEU A 107 9.31 -0.56 8.40
CA LEU A 107 8.69 -0.88 9.68
C LEU A 107 7.66 0.19 10.08
N ASN A 108 6.79 -0.17 11.03
CA ASN A 108 5.76 0.68 11.60
C ASN A 108 4.87 1.38 10.56
N PHE A 109 4.25 0.60 9.67
CA PHE A 109 3.34 1.11 8.64
C PHE A 109 2.17 1.91 9.24
N VAL A 110 1.58 1.43 10.33
CA VAL A 110 0.45 2.11 11.00
C VAL A 110 0.88 3.43 11.63
N GLY A 111 2.04 3.45 12.31
CA GLY A 111 2.59 4.69 12.87
C GLY A 111 2.92 5.71 11.80
N ALA A 112 3.46 5.28 10.66
CA ALA A 112 3.73 6.14 9.51
C ALA A 112 2.45 6.72 8.89
N LEU A 113 1.39 5.92 8.77
CA LEU A 113 0.07 6.40 8.31
C LEU A 113 -0.51 7.44 9.27
N LYS A 114 -0.50 7.15 10.59
CA LYS A 114 -0.95 8.10 11.62
C LYS A 114 -0.15 9.40 11.59
N ARG A 115 1.18 9.32 11.41
CA ARG A 115 2.06 10.48 11.27
C ARG A 115 1.74 11.29 10.02
N THR A 116 1.47 10.62 8.90
CA THR A 116 1.04 11.27 7.66
C THR A 116 -0.24 12.04 7.90
N MET A 117 -1.29 11.36 8.38
CA MET A 117 -2.59 11.95 8.71
C MET A 117 -2.45 13.17 9.61
N ALA A 118 -1.72 13.06 10.71
CA ALA A 118 -1.47 14.16 11.65
C ALA A 118 -0.76 15.35 10.97
N SER A 119 0.27 15.10 10.15
CA SER A 119 1.01 16.17 9.45
C SER A 119 0.19 16.85 8.35
N THR A 120 -0.81 16.16 7.80
CA THR A 120 -1.72 16.70 6.77
C THR A 120 -3.03 17.25 7.34
N GLY A 121 -3.24 17.19 8.66
CA GLY A 121 -4.43 17.71 9.32
C GLY A 121 -5.66 16.80 9.27
N TYR A 122 -5.49 15.49 9.10
CA TYR A 122 -6.59 14.51 9.08
C TYR A 122 -6.51 13.56 10.29
N SER A 123 -7.65 13.10 10.77
CA SER A 123 -7.77 12.12 11.87
C SER A 123 -8.32 10.76 11.42
N GLU A 124 -8.93 10.70 10.23
CA GLU A 124 -9.52 9.49 9.67
C GLU A 124 -8.92 9.13 8.31
N VAL A 125 -8.80 7.83 8.02
CA VAL A 125 -8.26 7.31 6.75
C VAL A 125 -9.07 7.84 5.56
N LYS A 126 -10.39 7.93 5.70
CA LYS A 126 -11.27 8.42 4.64
C LYS A 126 -11.03 9.89 4.31
N ASP A 127 -10.74 10.72 5.32
CA ASP A 127 -10.49 12.14 5.11
C ASP A 127 -9.13 12.39 4.45
N LEU A 128 -8.15 11.50 4.63
CA LEU A 128 -6.85 11.59 3.95
C LEU A 128 -6.98 11.52 2.41
N GLN A 129 -8.08 10.95 1.89
CA GLN A 129 -8.38 10.95 0.44
C GLN A 129 -8.67 12.37 -0.12
N ARG A 130 -8.81 13.38 0.76
CA ARG A 130 -8.97 14.80 0.38
C ARG A 130 -7.64 15.56 0.38
N ALA A 131 -6.53 14.91 0.74
CA ALA A 131 -5.23 15.55 0.82
C ALA A 131 -4.79 16.10 -0.54
N HIS A 132 -4.05 17.21 -0.52
CA HIS A 132 -3.38 17.71 -1.71
C HIS A 132 -2.25 16.76 -2.11
N VAL A 133 -2.36 16.17 -3.30
CA VAL A 133 -1.34 15.29 -3.88
C VAL A 133 -0.60 16.04 -4.98
N VAL A 134 0.74 16.00 -4.92
CA VAL A 134 1.62 16.60 -5.93
C VAL A 134 2.38 15.50 -6.65
N VAL A 135 2.43 15.59 -7.98
CA VAL A 135 3.29 14.74 -8.81
C VAL A 135 4.63 15.44 -8.97
N SER A 136 5.69 14.84 -8.42
CA SER A 136 7.06 15.31 -8.66
C SER A 136 7.54 14.83 -10.04
N PRO A 137 8.23 15.66 -10.83
CA PRO A 137 8.88 15.21 -12.06
C PRO A 137 9.81 14.04 -11.76
N TYR A 138 9.77 13.00 -12.59
CA TYR A 138 10.69 11.89 -12.47
C TYR A 138 12.11 12.37 -12.79
N SER A 139 12.96 12.43 -11.77
CA SER A 139 14.40 12.60 -11.96
C SER A 139 15.01 11.22 -11.82
N ALA A 140 15.47 10.64 -12.92
CA ALA A 140 16.28 9.43 -12.87
C ALA A 140 17.62 9.80 -12.23
N SER A 141 17.83 9.40 -10.98
CA SER A 141 19.13 9.42 -10.30
C SER A 141 19.69 8.01 -10.23
#